data_AF-A0A955NZ75-F1
#
_entry.id   AF-A0A955NZ75-F1
#
_cell.length_a   1.000
_cell.length_b   1.000
_cell.length_c   1.000
_cell.angle_alpha   90.00
_cell.angle_beta   90.00
_cell.angle_gamma   90.00
#
_symmetry.space_group_name_H-M   'P 1'
#
loop_
_entity.id
_entity.type
_entity.pdbx_description
1 polymer ?
#
loop_
_entity_poly.entity_id
_entity_poly.type
_entity_poly.pdbx_seq_one_letter_code
_entity_poly.pdbx_strand_id
1 'polypeptide(L)'
;SVNKEEWHLAILRSGSGEQERSLWIDYDSDGGHSHQDGMNIGLFAKGLDLLPDFGYPPVQFGGWGSERSRWYKSTLAHNTVIIDGKDQKGAAGKTDFFADGETFHAIQVSGPEIYDVSTYTRTVFLIDIDDENSYVLDRFLVDGGNEHTCRLHSSFGYIRYKGLAPEPTETWNDKAQMRKFRADPNPKPGWMVDWTLEDHYGVLDSSAEVHLRLTGLTSGCETIFADSWVNPGGFTTSEEAWIPTVLVRRTAQEGSLSSEFLSVLEPYVGQASVLQARKISLMEDSWTRGIEVSLRDGRTDLFLFPGGDEDEQLVYNRVRLDAEMAWLRLDADRRIRKVAFIRGTGGKVGDHEISFETPTDFFEADLAE
;
A
#
# COMPACT_ATOMS: atom_id res chain seq x y z
N SER A 1 -7.27 10.92 12.72
CA SER A 1 -7.12 10.95 11.25
C SER A 1 -8.02 12.02 10.61
N VAL A 2 -8.04 12.19 9.27
CA VAL A 2 -9.04 13.02 8.55
C VAL A 2 -9.45 12.35 7.24
N ASN A 3 -10.71 12.50 6.85
CA ASN A 3 -11.20 12.17 5.52
C ASN A 3 -11.81 13.43 4.88
N LYS A 4 -11.24 13.90 3.77
CA LYS A 4 -11.71 15.08 3.03
C LYS A 4 -12.29 14.63 1.71
N GLU A 5 -13.50 14.07 1.74
CA GLU A 5 -14.13 13.45 0.56
C GLU A 5 -14.23 14.38 -0.66
N GLU A 6 -14.60 15.65 -0.43
CA GLU A 6 -14.69 16.69 -1.47
C GLU A 6 -13.33 17.10 -2.07
N TRP A 7 -12.23 16.71 -1.45
CA TRP A 7 -10.85 16.99 -1.89
C TRP A 7 -10.12 15.73 -2.32
N HIS A 8 -10.82 14.61 -2.36
CA HIS A 8 -10.28 13.30 -2.70
C HIS A 8 -8.98 12.92 -1.96
N LEU A 9 -8.90 13.32 -0.68
CA LEU A 9 -7.71 13.14 0.15
C LEU A 9 -8.09 12.62 1.54
N ALA A 10 -7.39 11.60 2.01
CA ALA A 10 -7.50 11.14 3.38
C ALA A 10 -6.12 10.94 4.02
N ILE A 11 -6.07 11.11 5.35
CA ILE A 11 -4.85 10.94 6.15
C ILE A 11 -5.19 10.14 7.41
N LEU A 12 -4.67 8.92 7.48
CA LEU A 12 -4.65 8.08 8.68
C LEU A 12 -3.46 8.50 9.56
N ARG A 13 -3.68 8.72 10.85
CA ARG A 13 -2.67 9.23 11.79
C ARG A 13 -2.69 8.45 13.08
N SER A 14 -1.50 8.15 13.61
CA SER A 14 -1.33 7.59 14.95
C SER A 14 0.01 8.03 15.58
N GLY A 15 0.24 7.61 16.81
CA GLY A 15 1.41 7.97 17.61
C GLY A 15 1.35 9.39 18.17
N SER A 16 2.40 9.74 18.92
CA SER A 16 2.54 11.08 19.50
C SER A 16 4.03 11.47 19.60
N GLY A 17 4.31 12.77 19.54
CA GLY A 17 5.68 13.28 19.63
C GLY A 17 6.59 12.72 18.52
N GLU A 18 7.76 12.21 18.90
CA GLU A 18 8.74 11.62 17.96
C GLU A 18 8.23 10.35 17.27
N GLN A 19 7.16 9.75 17.80
CA GLN A 19 6.56 8.52 17.27
C GLN A 19 5.33 8.79 16.39
N GLU A 20 5.05 10.05 16.04
CA GLU A 20 3.98 10.36 15.09
C GLU A 20 4.20 9.68 13.74
N ARG A 21 3.10 9.19 13.17
CA ARG A 21 3.09 8.55 11.85
C ARG A 21 1.81 8.91 11.11
N SER A 22 1.91 9.06 9.80
CA SER A 22 0.77 9.34 8.95
C SER A 22 0.88 8.63 7.60
N LEU A 23 -0.18 7.92 7.24
CA LEU A 23 -0.40 7.37 5.91
C LEU A 23 -1.47 8.23 5.23
N TRP A 24 -1.17 8.76 4.05
CA TRP A 24 -2.14 9.50 3.26
C TRP A 24 -2.41 8.79 1.94
N ILE A 25 -3.62 9.02 1.42
CA ILE A 25 -4.04 8.58 0.10
C ILE A 25 -4.72 9.74 -0.62
N ASP A 26 -4.23 10.02 -1.81
CA ASP A 26 -4.86 10.90 -2.78
C ASP A 26 -5.56 10.03 -3.83
N TYR A 27 -6.81 10.35 -4.14
CA TYR A 27 -7.66 9.50 -4.99
C TYR A 27 -8.38 10.28 -6.08
N ASP A 28 -7.81 11.40 -6.54
CA ASP A 28 -8.15 12.01 -7.82
C ASP A 28 -6.93 12.15 -8.74
N SER A 29 -7.20 12.48 -10.00
CA SER A 29 -6.19 12.68 -11.04
C SER A 29 -6.58 13.85 -11.97
N ASP A 30 -7.45 14.74 -11.49
CA ASP A 30 -8.07 15.81 -12.27
C ASP A 30 -7.76 17.21 -11.70
N GLY A 31 -7.95 18.25 -12.51
CA GLY A 31 -7.84 19.64 -12.09
C GLY A 31 -6.62 20.40 -12.63
N GLY A 32 -6.57 21.70 -12.30
CA GLY A 32 -5.46 22.58 -12.68
C GLY A 32 -4.21 22.28 -11.86
N HIS A 33 -3.07 22.11 -12.52
CA HIS A 33 -1.81 21.67 -11.91
C HIS A 33 -1.82 20.23 -11.37
N SER A 34 -2.75 19.39 -11.81
CA SER A 34 -2.80 17.99 -11.43
C SER A 34 -1.64 17.17 -12.00
N HIS A 35 -1.35 16.10 -11.28
CA HIS A 35 -0.62 14.94 -11.77
C HIS A 35 -1.64 13.85 -12.17
N GLN A 36 -1.17 12.74 -12.74
CA GLN A 36 -2.02 11.61 -13.13
C GLN A 36 -1.89 10.50 -12.09
N ASP A 37 -2.20 10.83 -10.85
CA ASP A 37 -1.77 10.14 -9.63
C ASP A 37 -2.91 9.74 -8.70
N GLY A 38 -4.08 9.50 -9.26
CA GLY A 38 -5.18 8.89 -8.56
C GLY A 38 -4.77 7.59 -7.89
N MET A 39 -5.24 7.44 -6.67
CA MET A 39 -4.95 6.34 -5.75
C MET A 39 -3.50 6.33 -5.25
N ASN A 40 -2.73 7.41 -5.38
CA ASN A 40 -1.36 7.52 -4.86
C ASN A 40 -1.34 7.54 -3.32
N ILE A 41 -0.30 6.97 -2.72
CA ILE A 41 -0.10 6.96 -1.28
C ILE A 41 1.26 7.54 -0.89
N GLY A 42 1.30 8.11 0.31
CA GLY A 42 2.56 8.43 0.97
C GLY A 42 2.52 8.16 2.47
N LEU A 43 3.71 8.04 3.06
CA LEU A 43 3.91 7.55 4.42
C LEU A 43 4.99 8.37 5.10
N PHE A 44 4.62 9.08 6.16
CA PHE A 44 5.55 9.70 7.09
C PHE A 44 5.60 8.86 8.36
N ALA A 45 6.80 8.44 8.77
CA ALA A 45 7.01 7.76 10.05
C ALA A 45 8.50 7.82 10.43
N LYS A 46 8.81 7.63 11.71
CA LYS A 46 10.19 7.65 12.23
C LYS A 46 10.94 8.96 11.87
N GLY A 47 10.20 10.08 11.82
CA GLY A 47 10.73 11.41 11.51
C GLY A 47 11.07 11.68 10.03
N LEU A 48 10.79 10.74 9.12
CA LEU A 48 11.08 10.88 7.68
C LEU A 48 9.82 10.72 6.83
N ASP A 49 9.82 11.38 5.67
CA ASP A 49 8.92 11.04 4.57
C ASP A 49 9.46 9.82 3.83
N LEU A 50 8.81 8.67 4.05
CA LEU A 50 9.25 7.36 3.60
C LEU A 50 8.69 6.99 2.24
N LEU A 51 7.57 7.59 1.84
CA LEU A 51 6.97 7.43 0.51
C LEU A 51 6.58 8.84 -0.01
N PRO A 52 7.57 9.72 -0.24
CA PRO A 52 7.30 11.08 -0.70
C PRO A 52 6.73 11.06 -2.11
N ASP A 53 5.85 12.00 -2.45
CA ASP A 53 5.58 12.30 -3.85
C ASP A 53 6.78 13.03 -4.47
N PHE A 54 6.93 12.96 -5.79
CA PHE A 54 7.96 13.73 -6.51
C PHE A 54 7.75 15.24 -6.41
N GLY A 55 6.52 15.69 -6.21
CA GLY A 55 6.18 17.10 -6.04
C GLY A 55 6.21 17.86 -7.35
N TYR A 56 6.54 19.16 -7.30
CA TYR A 56 6.33 20.05 -8.45
C TYR A 56 7.11 19.64 -9.71
N PRO A 57 6.48 19.62 -10.91
CA PRO A 57 7.16 19.25 -12.15
C PRO A 57 8.37 20.13 -12.45
N PRO A 58 9.54 19.55 -12.79
CA PRO A 58 10.79 20.29 -12.89
C PRO A 58 10.90 21.05 -14.23
N VAL A 59 10.08 22.08 -14.39
CA VAL A 59 9.97 22.93 -15.59
C VAL A 59 11.26 23.69 -15.92
N GLN A 60 12.19 23.81 -14.98
CA GLN A 60 13.53 24.35 -15.23
C GLN A 60 14.36 23.47 -16.18
N PHE A 61 13.96 22.21 -16.41
CA PHE A 61 14.57 21.30 -17.40
C PHE A 61 13.90 21.41 -18.77
N GLY A 62 13.59 22.63 -19.24
CA GLY A 62 13.08 22.86 -20.60
C GLY A 62 11.55 23.07 -20.71
N GLY A 63 10.91 23.48 -19.63
CA GLY A 63 9.50 23.87 -19.56
C GLY A 63 8.52 22.72 -19.37
N TRP A 64 7.23 23.04 -19.36
CA TRP A 64 6.12 22.10 -19.16
C TRP A 64 6.05 20.97 -20.21
N GLY A 65 6.62 21.18 -21.38
CA GLY A 65 6.67 20.17 -22.46
C GLY A 65 7.89 19.25 -22.40
N SER A 66 8.82 19.47 -21.46
CA SER A 66 10.03 18.66 -21.34
C SER A 66 9.72 17.24 -20.88
N GLU A 67 10.61 16.30 -21.20
CA GLU A 67 10.50 14.91 -20.73
C GLU A 67 10.52 14.82 -19.20
N ARG A 68 11.35 15.63 -18.53
CA ARG A 68 11.42 15.70 -17.07
C ARG A 68 10.12 16.21 -16.44
N SER A 69 9.52 17.25 -17.02
CA SER A 69 8.23 17.75 -16.54
C SER A 69 7.08 16.78 -16.81
N ARG A 70 7.09 16.06 -17.94
CA ARG A 70 6.07 15.04 -18.25
C ARG A 70 6.20 13.81 -17.36
N TRP A 71 7.43 13.41 -17.05
CA TRP A 71 7.70 12.32 -16.12
C TRP A 71 7.01 12.54 -14.78
N TYR A 72 7.22 13.70 -14.16
CA TYR A 72 6.63 14.01 -12.85
C TYR A 72 5.10 13.99 -12.85
N LYS A 73 4.47 14.23 -14.00
CA LYS A 73 3.01 14.18 -14.14
C LYS A 73 2.46 12.80 -14.49
N SER A 74 3.30 11.91 -15.03
CA SER A 74 2.86 10.60 -15.51
C SER A 74 2.49 9.69 -14.35
N THR A 75 1.53 8.79 -14.53
CA THR A 75 1.11 7.84 -13.49
C THR A 75 2.26 6.93 -13.03
N LEU A 76 3.19 6.64 -13.96
CA LEU A 76 4.37 5.84 -13.65
C LEU A 76 5.37 6.57 -12.72
N ALA A 77 5.18 7.85 -12.39
CA ALA A 77 5.98 8.56 -11.39
C ALA A 77 5.43 8.46 -9.97
N HIS A 78 4.27 7.82 -9.76
CA HIS A 78 3.57 7.79 -8.47
C HIS A 78 3.45 6.39 -7.87
N ASN A 79 3.08 6.29 -6.60
CA ASN A 79 2.88 5.04 -5.88
C ASN A 79 1.46 4.52 -6.12
N THR A 80 1.14 4.12 -7.36
CA THR A 80 -0.20 3.65 -7.77
C THR A 80 -0.12 2.52 -8.81
N VAL A 81 -1.26 2.05 -9.33
CA VAL A 81 -1.33 1.01 -10.36
C VAL A 81 -1.59 1.60 -11.75
N ILE A 82 -0.75 1.22 -12.72
CA ILE A 82 -0.86 1.56 -14.13
C ILE A 82 -1.58 0.43 -14.88
N ILE A 83 -2.51 0.78 -15.76
CA ILE A 83 -3.19 -0.18 -16.67
C ILE A 83 -2.72 0.03 -18.12
N ASP A 84 -2.32 -1.05 -18.79
CA ASP A 84 -1.85 -1.10 -20.18
C ASP A 84 -0.71 -0.10 -20.50
N GLY A 85 0.12 0.25 -19.51
CA GLY A 85 1.17 1.25 -19.65
C GLY A 85 0.67 2.68 -19.94
N LYS A 86 -0.62 2.97 -19.71
CA LYS A 86 -1.24 4.27 -19.99
C LYS A 86 -1.32 5.12 -18.72
N ASP A 87 -1.08 6.41 -18.87
CA ASP A 87 -1.40 7.36 -17.82
C ASP A 87 -2.92 7.43 -17.58
N GLN A 88 -3.27 7.72 -16.34
CA GLN A 88 -4.64 7.93 -15.91
C GLN A 88 -5.28 9.12 -16.64
N LYS A 89 -6.61 9.03 -16.81
CA LYS A 89 -7.42 10.16 -17.24
C LYS A 89 -7.73 11.06 -16.05
N GLY A 90 -8.20 12.29 -16.29
CA GLY A 90 -8.77 13.13 -15.24
C GLY A 90 -10.09 12.55 -14.74
N ALA A 91 -10.11 12.03 -13.52
CA ALA A 91 -11.29 11.58 -12.80
C ALA A 91 -11.00 11.62 -11.29
N ALA A 92 -12.00 11.28 -10.49
CA ALA A 92 -11.85 11.18 -9.04
C ALA A 92 -12.52 9.91 -8.53
N GLY A 93 -11.90 9.28 -7.55
CA GLY A 93 -12.49 8.21 -6.78
C GLY A 93 -13.39 8.73 -5.66
N LYS A 94 -14.01 7.80 -4.96
CA LYS A 94 -14.84 8.05 -3.78
C LYS A 94 -14.33 7.22 -2.60
N THR A 95 -14.58 7.71 -1.39
CA THR A 95 -14.43 6.88 -0.20
C THR A 95 -15.52 5.82 -0.20
N ASP A 96 -15.10 4.55 -0.17
CA ASP A 96 -16.00 3.45 0.13
C ASP A 96 -16.20 3.41 1.64
N PHE A 97 -15.16 3.26 2.46
CA PHE A 97 -15.26 3.37 3.93
C PHE A 97 -14.03 4.08 4.52
N PHE A 98 -14.20 4.63 5.73
CA PHE A 98 -13.13 5.22 6.53
C PHE A 98 -13.27 4.78 7.99
N ALA A 99 -12.21 4.21 8.56
CA ALA A 99 -12.15 3.69 9.93
C ALA A 99 -10.96 4.31 10.66
N ASP A 100 -11.21 4.91 11.82
CA ASP A 100 -10.19 5.57 12.64
C ASP A 100 -10.36 5.14 14.10
N GLY A 101 -9.61 4.11 14.47
CA GLY A 101 -9.64 3.48 15.78
C GLY A 101 -8.49 3.89 16.69
N GLU A 102 -8.21 3.08 17.71
CA GLU A 102 -7.07 3.23 18.62
C GLU A 102 -5.83 2.52 18.07
N THR A 103 -5.97 1.30 17.55
CA THR A 103 -4.85 0.52 16.97
C THR A 103 -5.05 0.30 15.47
N PHE A 104 -6.31 0.33 15.03
CA PHE A 104 -6.71 0.01 13.67
C PHE A 104 -7.19 1.27 12.94
N HIS A 105 -6.50 1.63 11.86
CA HIS A 105 -6.92 2.71 10.97
C HIS A 105 -6.97 2.19 9.54
N ALA A 106 -8.01 2.54 8.79
CA ALA A 106 -8.17 2.07 7.42
C ALA A 106 -8.99 3.02 6.56
N ILE A 107 -8.73 2.98 5.26
CA ILE A 107 -9.60 3.58 4.25
C ILE A 107 -9.64 2.67 3.03
N GLN A 108 -10.83 2.54 2.44
CA GLN A 108 -10.99 2.03 1.09
C GLN A 108 -11.56 3.12 0.19
N VAL A 109 -10.98 3.23 -1.00
CA VAL A 109 -11.42 4.15 -2.04
C VAL A 109 -11.60 3.38 -3.35
N SER A 110 -12.62 3.74 -4.12
CA SER A 110 -12.88 3.18 -5.46
C SER A 110 -12.94 4.30 -6.51
N GLY A 111 -12.33 4.06 -7.67
CA GLY A 111 -12.30 5.03 -8.79
C GLY A 111 -12.18 4.33 -10.13
N PRO A 112 -13.12 3.43 -10.50
CA PRO A 112 -13.09 2.71 -11.79
C PRO A 112 -13.07 3.67 -12.99
N GLU A 113 -13.62 4.87 -12.83
CA GLU A 113 -13.63 5.90 -13.86
C GLU A 113 -12.22 6.35 -14.22
N ILE A 114 -11.23 6.30 -13.34
CA ILE A 114 -9.84 6.74 -13.63
C ILE A 114 -9.25 6.04 -14.87
N TYR A 115 -9.67 4.80 -15.15
CA TYR A 115 -9.25 4.02 -16.31
C TYR A 115 -10.40 3.49 -17.19
N ASP A 116 -11.67 3.77 -16.85
CA ASP A 116 -12.85 3.17 -17.49
C ASP A 116 -12.86 1.63 -17.41
N VAL A 117 -12.61 1.10 -16.22
CA VAL A 117 -12.50 -0.35 -15.93
C VAL A 117 -13.54 -0.81 -14.92
N SER A 118 -13.71 -2.13 -14.72
CA SER A 118 -14.72 -2.65 -13.79
C SER A 118 -14.31 -2.49 -12.33
N THR A 119 -13.01 -2.55 -12.01
CA THR A 119 -12.52 -2.35 -10.64
C THR A 119 -11.21 -1.58 -10.65
N TYR A 120 -11.13 -0.55 -9.81
CA TYR A 120 -9.91 0.18 -9.48
C TYR A 120 -10.05 0.69 -8.04
N THR A 121 -9.77 -0.20 -7.10
CA THR A 121 -10.09 -0.02 -5.67
C THR A 121 -8.83 -0.25 -4.84
N ARG A 122 -8.49 0.72 -3.99
CA ARG A 122 -7.35 0.62 -3.08
C ARG A 122 -7.83 0.68 -1.64
N THR A 123 -7.36 -0.26 -0.85
CA THR A 123 -7.58 -0.31 0.60
C THR A 123 -6.21 -0.26 1.28
N VAL A 124 -6.04 0.73 2.15
CA VAL A 124 -4.84 0.84 2.97
C VAL A 124 -5.18 0.81 4.45
N PHE A 125 -4.35 0.11 5.21
CA PHE A 125 -4.46 -0.04 6.65
C PHE A 125 -3.21 0.51 7.30
N LEU A 126 -3.34 1.32 8.35
CA LEU A 126 -2.25 1.67 9.24
C LEU A 126 -2.53 0.99 10.58
N ILE A 127 -1.69 0.02 10.95
CA ILE A 127 -1.85 -0.78 12.16
C ILE A 127 -0.72 -0.51 13.13
N ASP A 128 -1.05 -0.05 14.34
CA ASP A 128 -0.06 0.06 15.40
C ASP A 128 0.26 -1.31 15.98
N ILE A 129 1.55 -1.60 16.11
CA ILE A 129 2.06 -2.77 16.83
C ILE A 129 2.17 -2.40 18.31
N ASP A 130 2.73 -1.23 18.59
CA ASP A 130 2.91 -0.61 19.90
C ASP A 130 3.04 0.92 19.74
N ASP A 131 3.33 1.62 20.83
CA ASP A 131 3.47 3.08 20.86
C ASP A 131 4.52 3.62 19.88
N GLU A 132 5.48 2.81 19.43
CA GLU A 132 6.57 3.23 18.55
C GLU A 132 6.44 2.65 17.14
N ASN A 133 5.94 1.43 17.00
CA ASN A 133 6.01 0.64 15.78
C ASN A 133 4.64 0.43 15.15
N SER A 134 4.61 0.47 13.83
CA SER A 134 3.42 0.20 13.03
C SER A 134 3.80 -0.48 11.73
N TYR A 135 2.80 -0.98 11.02
CA TYR A 135 2.95 -1.38 9.63
C TYR A 135 1.74 -0.93 8.82
N VAL A 136 1.92 -0.86 7.51
CA VAL A 136 0.86 -0.62 6.55
C VAL A 136 0.58 -1.90 5.78
N LEU A 137 -0.68 -2.29 5.68
CA LEU A 137 -1.13 -3.28 4.71
C LEU A 137 -1.74 -2.51 3.53
N ASP A 138 -1.26 -2.78 2.32
CA ASP A 138 -1.74 -2.15 1.09
C ASP A 138 -2.30 -3.21 0.15
N ARG A 139 -3.57 -3.04 -0.23
CA ARG A 139 -4.33 -3.94 -1.09
C ARG A 139 -4.97 -3.14 -2.22
N PHE A 140 -4.60 -3.45 -3.46
CA PHE A 140 -5.13 -2.79 -4.66
C PHE A 140 -5.77 -3.82 -5.59
N LEU A 141 -7.08 -3.72 -5.77
CA LEU A 141 -7.88 -4.55 -6.68
C LEU A 141 -8.04 -3.84 -8.02
N VAL A 142 -7.73 -4.54 -9.10
CA VAL A 142 -7.87 -4.02 -10.47
C VAL A 142 -8.50 -5.09 -11.36
N ASP A 143 -9.52 -4.73 -12.11
CA ASP A 143 -10.17 -5.60 -13.09
C ASP A 143 -10.49 -4.80 -14.36
N GLY A 144 -9.94 -5.25 -15.49
CA GLY A 144 -9.92 -4.54 -16.78
C GLY A 144 -8.54 -4.59 -17.43
N GLY A 145 -8.39 -4.15 -18.68
CA GLY A 145 -7.09 -4.15 -19.37
C GLY A 145 -6.45 -5.54 -19.50
N ASN A 146 -5.17 -5.58 -19.89
CA ASN A 146 -4.41 -6.84 -19.99
C ASN A 146 -3.00 -6.77 -19.38
N GLU A 147 -2.53 -5.59 -19.00
CA GLU A 147 -1.31 -5.39 -18.22
C GLU A 147 -1.59 -4.47 -17.04
N HIS A 148 -1.17 -4.89 -15.85
CA HIS A 148 -1.20 -4.07 -14.64
C HIS A 148 0.19 -3.96 -14.03
N THR A 149 0.63 -2.74 -13.75
CA THR A 149 1.90 -2.49 -13.06
C THR A 149 1.64 -1.66 -11.80
N CYS A 150 1.81 -2.26 -10.63
CA CYS A 150 1.85 -1.52 -9.37
C CYS A 150 3.26 -0.99 -9.15
N ARG A 151 3.37 0.31 -8.85
CA ARG A 151 4.65 0.95 -8.56
C ARG A 151 4.75 1.35 -7.10
N LEU A 152 5.94 1.20 -6.56
CA LEU A 152 6.34 1.76 -5.28
C LEU A 152 7.77 2.30 -5.35
N HIS A 153 7.97 3.54 -4.94
CA HIS A 153 9.27 4.08 -4.59
C HIS A 153 9.25 4.63 -3.17
N SER A 154 10.42 4.63 -2.56
CA SER A 154 10.64 5.30 -1.28
C SER A 154 11.43 6.60 -1.52
N SER A 155 12.21 6.99 -0.52
CA SER A 155 13.10 8.15 -0.57
C SER A 155 14.53 7.73 -0.98
N PHE A 156 15.47 8.66 -0.78
CA PHE A 156 16.90 8.43 -0.99
C PHE A 156 17.43 7.28 -0.14
N GLY A 157 18.34 6.51 -0.71
CA GLY A 157 18.93 5.36 -0.06
C GLY A 157 19.20 4.22 -1.01
N TYR A 158 19.35 3.03 -0.45
CA TYR A 158 19.63 1.82 -1.21
C TYR A 158 18.74 0.66 -0.75
N ILE A 159 18.55 -0.31 -1.64
CA ILE A 159 17.73 -1.48 -1.37
C ILE A 159 18.55 -2.75 -1.23
N ARG A 160 18.09 -3.63 -0.36
CA ARG A 160 18.45 -5.06 -0.33
C ARG A 160 17.18 -5.87 -0.49
N TYR A 161 17.29 -7.07 -1.05
CA TYR A 161 16.13 -7.94 -1.24
C TYR A 161 16.41 -9.37 -0.79
N LYS A 162 15.34 -10.09 -0.44
CA LYS A 162 15.36 -11.49 -0.04
C LYS A 162 14.20 -12.23 -0.70
N GLY A 163 14.45 -13.47 -1.15
CA GLY A 163 13.46 -14.28 -1.86
C GLY A 163 13.23 -13.84 -3.30
N LEU A 164 14.18 -13.07 -3.86
CA LEU A 164 14.17 -12.54 -5.23
C LEU A 164 15.51 -12.84 -5.90
N ALA A 165 15.47 -13.09 -7.20
CA ALA A 165 16.65 -13.29 -8.05
C ALA A 165 16.54 -12.43 -9.33
N PRO A 166 16.64 -11.10 -9.22
CA PRO A 166 16.42 -10.23 -10.36
C PRO A 166 17.64 -10.18 -11.29
N GLU A 167 17.40 -10.38 -12.58
CA GLU A 167 18.41 -10.33 -13.65
C GLU A 167 18.23 -9.07 -14.51
N PRO A 168 19.30 -8.55 -15.16
CA PRO A 168 19.16 -7.41 -16.07
C PRO A 168 18.08 -7.61 -17.13
N THR A 169 17.26 -6.59 -17.35
CA THR A 169 16.21 -6.59 -18.38
C THR A 169 16.17 -5.24 -19.11
N GLU A 170 15.52 -5.19 -20.27
CA GLU A 170 15.26 -3.93 -20.98
C GLU A 170 14.09 -3.17 -20.37
N THR A 171 14.01 -1.86 -20.64
CA THR A 171 12.83 -1.07 -20.30
C THR A 171 11.64 -1.51 -21.16
N TRP A 172 10.45 -1.49 -20.58
CA TRP A 172 9.19 -1.68 -21.31
C TRP A 172 8.48 -0.35 -21.61
N ASN A 173 8.98 0.77 -21.06
CA ASN A 173 8.45 2.11 -21.29
C ASN A 173 9.61 3.07 -21.60
N ASP A 174 9.66 3.54 -22.85
CA ASP A 174 10.72 4.43 -23.38
C ASP A 174 10.60 5.88 -22.89
N LYS A 175 9.42 6.27 -22.38
CA LYS A 175 9.17 7.60 -21.82
C LYS A 175 9.50 7.70 -20.33
N ALA A 176 9.66 6.56 -19.65
CA ALA A 176 10.01 6.52 -18.24
C ALA A 176 11.42 7.09 -18.03
N GLN A 177 11.56 8.03 -17.08
CA GLN A 177 12.87 8.57 -16.70
C GLN A 177 13.52 7.62 -15.68
N MET A 178 13.75 6.38 -16.10
CA MET A 178 14.19 5.27 -15.27
C MET A 178 15.37 4.54 -15.92
N ARG A 179 16.20 3.88 -15.11
CA ARG A 179 17.40 3.16 -15.59
C ARG A 179 17.73 1.92 -14.76
N LYS A 180 18.70 1.13 -15.24
CA LYS A 180 19.24 -0.08 -14.56
C LYS A 180 18.17 -1.12 -14.20
N PHE A 181 17.30 -1.39 -15.17
CA PHE A 181 16.22 -2.35 -15.00
C PHE A 181 16.75 -3.76 -14.72
N ARG A 182 16.17 -4.39 -13.71
CA ARG A 182 16.38 -5.80 -13.36
C ARG A 182 15.04 -6.44 -13.00
N ALA A 183 14.79 -7.68 -13.36
CA ALA A 183 13.52 -8.34 -13.09
C ALA A 183 13.69 -9.75 -12.56
N ASP A 184 12.89 -10.11 -11.57
CA ASP A 184 12.58 -11.50 -11.24
C ASP A 184 11.23 -11.83 -11.91
N PRO A 185 11.19 -12.73 -12.91
CA PRO A 185 9.99 -12.98 -13.69
C PRO A 185 8.93 -13.81 -12.95
N ASN A 186 9.28 -14.48 -11.84
CA ASN A 186 8.33 -15.35 -11.13
C ASN A 186 8.64 -15.46 -9.63
N PRO A 187 8.67 -14.34 -8.89
CA PRO A 187 8.86 -14.34 -7.46
C PRO A 187 7.73 -15.08 -6.73
N LYS A 188 8.09 -15.78 -5.65
CA LYS A 188 7.10 -16.40 -4.76
C LYS A 188 6.62 -15.39 -3.72
N PRO A 189 5.30 -15.29 -3.44
CA PRO A 189 4.78 -14.43 -2.38
C PRO A 189 5.54 -14.61 -1.05
N GLY A 190 5.79 -13.50 -0.35
CA GLY A 190 6.61 -13.44 0.87
C GLY A 190 8.06 -13.00 0.63
N TRP A 191 8.40 -12.57 -0.59
CA TRP A 191 9.66 -11.87 -0.85
C TRP A 191 9.70 -10.52 -0.12
N MET A 192 10.91 -10.00 0.10
CA MET A 192 11.12 -8.72 0.78
C MET A 192 12.09 -7.82 0.02
N VAL A 193 11.83 -6.51 0.09
CA VAL A 193 12.75 -5.43 -0.26
C VAL A 193 12.88 -4.54 0.97
N ASP A 194 14.10 -4.19 1.36
CA ASP A 194 14.42 -3.39 2.52
C ASP A 194 15.20 -2.17 2.05
N TRP A 195 14.59 -0.98 2.16
CA TRP A 195 15.24 0.30 1.95
C TRP A 195 15.96 0.70 3.22
N THR A 196 17.25 0.95 3.12
CA THR A 196 17.99 1.74 4.11
C THR A 196 17.96 3.18 3.65
N LEU A 197 17.33 4.06 4.44
CA LEU A 197 17.04 5.43 4.04
C LEU A 197 18.16 6.39 4.42
N GLU A 198 18.41 7.33 3.52
CA GLU A 198 19.31 8.46 3.74
C GLU A 198 18.48 9.67 4.18
N ASP A 199 18.86 10.30 5.30
CA ASP A 199 18.34 11.61 5.68
C ASP A 199 18.95 12.71 4.80
N HIS A 200 18.52 12.72 3.54
CA HIS A 200 19.07 13.57 2.49
C HIS A 200 18.96 15.07 2.81
N TYR A 201 17.91 15.45 3.55
CA TYR A 201 17.64 16.85 3.90
C TYR A 201 18.10 17.23 5.32
N GLY A 202 18.65 16.30 6.10
CA GLY A 202 19.15 16.55 7.46
C GLY A 202 18.04 16.92 8.45
N VAL A 203 16.87 16.30 8.34
CA VAL A 203 15.70 16.61 9.18
C VAL A 203 15.66 15.81 10.48
N LEU A 204 16.43 14.72 10.59
CA LEU A 204 16.49 13.93 11.80
C LEU A 204 17.43 14.56 12.83
N ASP A 205 16.93 14.68 14.07
CA ASP A 205 17.76 15.03 15.22
C ASP A 205 18.67 13.86 15.66
N SER A 206 18.33 12.64 15.23
CA SER A 206 19.06 11.42 15.58
C SER A 206 19.84 10.87 14.38
N SER A 207 20.96 10.19 14.65
CA SER A 207 21.70 9.45 13.63
C SER A 207 21.19 8.02 13.43
N ALA A 208 19.93 7.76 13.76
CA ALA A 208 19.35 6.42 13.65
C ALA A 208 19.17 6.03 12.18
N GLU A 209 19.56 4.80 11.85
CA GLU A 209 19.34 4.24 10.51
C GLU A 209 17.85 3.82 10.41
N VAL A 210 17.08 4.59 9.64
CA VAL A 210 15.66 4.32 9.38
C VAL A 210 15.55 3.40 8.17
N HIS A 211 14.70 2.40 8.29
CA HIS A 211 14.40 1.46 7.23
C HIS A 211 12.92 1.49 6.86
N LEU A 212 12.64 1.18 5.60
CA LEU A 212 11.30 0.80 5.14
C LEU A 212 11.39 -0.58 4.50
N ARG A 213 10.65 -1.56 5.03
CA ARG A 213 10.56 -2.90 4.45
C ARG A 213 9.25 -3.08 3.70
N LEU A 214 9.33 -3.51 2.45
CA LEU A 214 8.23 -4.03 1.66
C LEU A 214 8.26 -5.55 1.67
N THR A 215 7.15 -6.18 2.04
CA THR A 215 6.89 -7.62 1.83
C THR A 215 5.84 -7.77 0.75
N GLY A 216 6.19 -8.39 -0.38
CA GLY A 216 5.26 -8.59 -1.50
C GLY A 216 4.51 -9.91 -1.43
N LEU A 217 3.18 -9.85 -1.54
CA LEU A 217 2.28 -11.01 -1.41
C LEU A 217 1.50 -11.32 -2.70
N THR A 218 1.65 -10.49 -3.72
CA THR A 218 1.04 -10.67 -5.05
C THR A 218 1.50 -11.99 -5.68
N SER A 219 0.55 -12.83 -6.11
CA SER A 219 0.84 -14.05 -6.87
C SER A 219 0.88 -13.77 -8.37
N GLY A 220 1.54 -14.64 -9.14
CA GLY A 220 1.48 -14.62 -10.61
C GLY A 220 1.95 -13.29 -11.22
N CYS A 221 2.96 -12.69 -10.62
CA CYS A 221 3.55 -11.43 -11.04
C CYS A 221 5.03 -11.62 -11.37
N GLU A 222 5.61 -10.65 -12.06
CA GLU A 222 7.04 -10.36 -12.02
C GLU A 222 7.32 -9.19 -11.09
N THR A 223 8.54 -9.09 -10.57
CA THR A 223 9.00 -7.94 -9.80
C THR A 223 10.21 -7.30 -10.49
N ILE A 224 10.10 -6.02 -10.81
CA ILE A 224 11.07 -5.25 -11.56
C ILE A 224 11.65 -4.17 -10.65
N PHE A 225 12.97 -3.96 -10.74
CA PHE A 225 13.73 -2.94 -10.04
C PHE A 225 14.30 -1.96 -11.06
N ALA A 226 14.28 -0.67 -10.73
CA ALA A 226 14.99 0.35 -11.50
C ALA A 226 15.40 1.51 -10.58
N ASP A 227 16.23 2.42 -11.09
CA ASP A 227 16.40 3.73 -10.47
C ASP A 227 15.48 4.74 -11.18
N SER A 228 14.62 5.45 -10.45
CA SER A 228 13.81 6.58 -10.96
C SER A 228 14.58 7.90 -10.80
N TRP A 229 14.56 8.73 -11.84
CA TRP A 229 15.11 10.07 -11.74
C TRP A 229 14.20 11.00 -10.94
N VAL A 230 14.81 11.82 -10.08
CA VAL A 230 14.16 12.88 -9.32
C VAL A 230 15.04 14.14 -9.29
N ASN A 231 14.41 15.28 -9.04
CA ASN A 231 15.06 16.55 -8.70
C ASN A 231 14.83 16.87 -7.21
N PRO A 232 15.85 16.68 -6.36
CA PRO A 232 15.77 16.98 -4.93
C PRO A 232 15.52 18.46 -4.61
N GLY A 233 15.99 19.38 -5.45
CA GLY A 233 15.82 20.82 -5.21
C GLY A 233 14.46 21.39 -5.62
N GLY A 234 13.50 20.53 -5.94
CA GLY A 234 12.15 20.91 -6.35
C GLY A 234 12.16 21.82 -7.59
N PHE A 235 11.60 23.02 -7.47
CA PHE A 235 11.60 24.03 -8.55
C PHE A 235 12.71 25.08 -8.42
N THR A 236 13.58 24.97 -7.40
CA THR A 236 14.58 26.00 -7.06
C THR A 236 15.96 25.72 -7.64
N THR A 237 16.34 24.45 -7.79
CA THR A 237 17.62 24.04 -8.35
C THR A 237 17.42 23.03 -9.49
N SER A 238 18.48 22.77 -10.25
CA SER A 238 18.53 21.71 -11.27
C SER A 238 19.35 20.53 -10.77
N GLU A 239 19.18 20.18 -9.50
CA GLU A 239 19.80 18.98 -8.96
C GLU A 239 19.18 17.73 -9.58
N GLU A 240 19.99 16.69 -9.73
CA GLU A 240 19.57 15.43 -10.32
C GLU A 240 20.00 14.29 -9.42
N ALA A 241 19.04 13.46 -9.05
CA ALA A 241 19.28 12.26 -8.27
C ALA A 241 18.50 11.08 -8.83
N TRP A 242 18.83 9.90 -8.33
CA TRP A 242 18.26 8.64 -8.77
C TRP A 242 17.96 7.78 -7.56
N ILE A 243 16.69 7.41 -7.38
CA ILE A 243 16.22 6.67 -6.22
C ILE A 243 15.76 5.26 -6.61
N PRO A 244 15.92 4.26 -5.74
CA PRO A 244 15.49 2.90 -6.02
C PRO A 244 13.97 2.75 -6.03
N THR A 245 13.45 2.11 -7.07
CA THR A 245 12.02 1.89 -7.33
C THR A 245 11.76 0.40 -7.54
N VAL A 246 10.61 -0.06 -7.04
CA VAL A 246 10.07 -1.41 -7.24
C VAL A 246 8.79 -1.32 -8.06
N LEU A 247 8.65 -2.21 -9.02
CA LEU A 247 7.43 -2.40 -9.81
C LEU A 247 7.01 -3.86 -9.67
N VAL A 248 5.72 -4.10 -9.46
CA VAL A 248 5.12 -5.43 -9.49
C VAL A 248 4.18 -5.46 -10.69
N ARG A 249 4.47 -6.32 -11.67
CA ARG A 249 3.71 -6.36 -12.92
C ARG A 249 3.01 -7.69 -13.11
N ARG A 250 1.79 -7.64 -13.64
CA ARG A 250 0.99 -8.78 -14.08
C ARG A 250 0.54 -8.54 -15.51
N THR A 251 0.57 -9.58 -16.32
CA THR A 251 0.17 -9.55 -17.73
C THR A 251 -0.70 -10.77 -18.04
N ALA A 252 -1.77 -10.58 -18.80
CA ALA A 252 -2.53 -11.67 -19.41
C ALA A 252 -2.05 -11.91 -20.84
N GLN A 253 -1.97 -13.18 -21.26
CA GLN A 253 -1.68 -13.52 -22.66
C GLN A 253 -2.92 -13.30 -23.55
N GLU A 254 -4.11 -13.55 -23.02
CA GLU A 254 -5.40 -13.37 -23.70
C GLU A 254 -6.45 -12.86 -22.70
N GLY A 255 -7.40 -12.06 -23.17
CA GLY A 255 -8.55 -11.60 -22.38
C GLY A 255 -8.26 -10.45 -21.41
N SER A 256 -9.26 -10.17 -20.56
CA SER A 256 -9.18 -9.17 -19.49
C SER A 256 -8.44 -9.75 -18.28
N LEU A 257 -7.65 -8.91 -17.61
CA LEU A 257 -6.90 -9.30 -16.42
C LEU A 257 -7.63 -8.80 -15.15
N SER A 258 -7.74 -9.67 -14.15
CA SER A 258 -8.04 -9.27 -12.77
C SER A 258 -6.79 -9.48 -11.91
N SER A 259 -6.44 -8.48 -11.11
CA SER A 259 -5.22 -8.46 -10.30
C SER A 259 -5.48 -7.94 -8.90
N GLU A 260 -4.82 -8.59 -7.94
CA GLU A 260 -4.72 -8.14 -6.56
C GLU A 260 -3.25 -7.85 -6.26
N PHE A 261 -2.91 -6.57 -6.14
CA PHE A 261 -1.61 -6.18 -5.61
C PHE A 261 -1.71 -6.13 -4.10
N LEU A 262 -0.82 -6.85 -3.43
CA LEU A 262 -0.86 -6.99 -1.99
C LEU A 262 0.53 -6.87 -1.40
N SER A 263 0.68 -5.99 -0.41
CA SER A 263 1.96 -5.79 0.25
C SER A 263 1.83 -5.33 1.70
N VAL A 264 2.88 -5.60 2.48
CA VAL A 264 3.08 -5.04 3.83
C VAL A 264 4.29 -4.12 3.82
N LEU A 265 4.11 -2.88 4.27
CA LEU A 265 5.14 -1.88 4.43
C LEU A 265 5.42 -1.66 5.92
N GLU A 266 6.66 -1.81 6.34
CA GLU A 266 7.04 -1.68 7.74
C GLU A 266 8.19 -0.65 7.89
N PRO A 267 7.91 0.53 8.46
CA PRO A 267 8.95 1.44 8.91
C PRO A 267 9.58 0.95 10.22
N TYR A 268 10.90 0.89 10.31
CA TYR A 268 11.57 0.47 11.54
C TYR A 268 12.94 1.11 11.73
N VAL A 269 13.40 1.11 12.98
CA VAL A 269 14.77 1.44 13.39
C VAL A 269 15.32 0.24 14.13
N GLY A 270 16.54 -0.17 13.80
CA GLY A 270 17.19 -1.34 14.41
C GLY A 270 16.62 -2.68 13.93
N GLN A 271 15.48 -3.12 14.47
CA GLN A 271 14.90 -4.42 14.14
C GLN A 271 13.42 -4.33 13.77
N ALA A 272 13.07 -4.84 12.59
CA ALA A 272 11.69 -5.03 12.16
C ALA A 272 10.90 -5.94 13.10
N SER A 273 9.69 -5.53 13.43
CA SER A 273 8.70 -6.19 14.27
C SER A 273 7.87 -7.22 13.50
N VAL A 274 7.60 -7.01 12.21
CA VAL A 274 6.95 -8.00 11.36
C VAL A 274 7.95 -9.11 11.03
N LEU A 275 7.63 -10.31 11.48
CA LEU A 275 8.43 -11.50 11.22
C LEU A 275 8.11 -12.10 9.85
N GLN A 276 6.82 -12.17 9.52
CA GLN A 276 6.31 -12.75 8.28
C GLN A 276 4.91 -12.23 7.99
N ALA A 277 4.60 -12.03 6.71
CA ALA A 277 3.23 -11.91 6.23
C ALA A 277 2.94 -13.01 5.21
N ARG A 278 1.74 -13.59 5.23
CA ARG A 278 1.31 -14.61 4.28
C ARG A 278 -0.17 -14.53 3.98
N LYS A 279 -0.53 -14.89 2.74
CA LYS A 279 -1.93 -15.07 2.37
C LYS A 279 -2.51 -16.32 3.03
N ILE A 280 -3.75 -16.20 3.49
CA ILE A 280 -4.61 -17.30 3.88
C ILE A 280 -5.46 -17.62 2.64
N SER A 281 -4.92 -18.46 1.77
CA SER A 281 -5.66 -18.95 0.62
C SER A 281 -6.61 -20.06 1.05
N LEU A 282 -7.91 -19.82 0.94
CA LEU A 282 -8.94 -20.85 1.14
C LEU A 282 -9.26 -21.59 -0.17
N MET A 283 -8.95 -20.99 -1.32
CA MET A 283 -9.02 -21.59 -2.66
C MET A 283 -7.87 -21.04 -3.53
N GLU A 284 -7.39 -21.82 -4.51
CA GLU A 284 -6.19 -21.48 -5.30
C GLU A 284 -6.42 -20.36 -6.34
N ASP A 285 -7.67 -20.06 -6.71
CA ASP A 285 -8.00 -19.17 -7.84
C ASP A 285 -9.00 -18.04 -7.51
N SER A 286 -9.14 -17.66 -6.23
CA SER A 286 -10.00 -16.54 -5.81
C SER A 286 -9.21 -15.38 -5.20
N TRP A 287 -9.85 -14.20 -5.12
CA TRP A 287 -9.34 -13.04 -4.39
C TRP A 287 -8.91 -13.43 -2.97
N THR A 288 -7.85 -12.80 -2.45
CA THR A 288 -7.36 -13.09 -1.09
C THR A 288 -8.48 -12.91 -0.07
N ARG A 289 -8.81 -14.00 0.61
CA ARG A 289 -9.84 -14.07 1.65
C ARG A 289 -9.30 -13.81 3.06
N GLY A 290 -7.98 -13.84 3.23
CA GLY A 290 -7.35 -13.39 4.45
C GLY A 290 -5.83 -13.32 4.38
N ILE A 291 -5.24 -12.63 5.35
CA ILE A 291 -3.81 -12.38 5.48
C ILE A 291 -3.42 -12.56 6.93
N GLU A 292 -2.36 -13.31 7.19
CA GLU A 292 -1.76 -13.44 8.50
C GLU A 292 -0.44 -12.68 8.54
N VAL A 293 -0.27 -11.80 9.52
CA VAL A 293 0.96 -11.07 9.82
C VAL A 293 1.46 -11.51 11.20
N SER A 294 2.56 -12.26 11.23
CA SER A 294 3.19 -12.71 12.48
C SER A 294 4.17 -11.65 12.98
N LEU A 295 4.05 -11.31 14.26
CA LEU A 295 4.89 -10.30 14.93
C LEU A 295 6.00 -10.98 15.75
N ARG A 296 7.11 -10.27 15.94
CA ARG A 296 8.31 -10.80 16.61
C ARG A 296 8.10 -11.13 18.09
N ASP A 297 7.16 -10.45 18.75
CA ASP A 297 6.79 -10.71 20.15
C ASP A 297 5.82 -11.89 20.32
N GLY A 298 5.51 -12.62 19.24
CA GLY A 298 4.63 -13.77 19.24
C GLY A 298 3.17 -13.45 18.95
N ARG A 299 2.79 -12.16 18.89
CA ARG A 299 1.45 -11.76 18.46
C ARG A 299 1.22 -12.08 16.98
N THR A 300 -0.04 -12.15 16.57
CA THR A 300 -0.41 -12.36 15.16
C THR A 300 -1.62 -11.51 14.81
N ASP A 301 -1.53 -10.79 13.69
CA ASP A 301 -2.66 -10.06 13.12
C ASP A 301 -3.27 -10.86 11.96
N LEU A 302 -4.60 -10.98 11.96
CA LEU A 302 -5.38 -11.62 10.91
C LEU A 302 -6.28 -10.58 10.26
N PHE A 303 -6.14 -10.37 8.96
CA PHE A 303 -7.10 -9.64 8.14
C PHE A 303 -7.96 -10.64 7.39
N LEU A 304 -9.27 -10.47 7.43
CA LEU A 304 -10.24 -11.37 6.84
C LEU A 304 -11.15 -10.59 5.90
N PHE A 305 -11.33 -11.10 4.69
CA PHE A 305 -12.12 -10.52 3.60
C PHE A 305 -13.14 -11.56 3.11
N PRO A 306 -14.33 -11.68 3.75
CA PRO A 306 -15.26 -12.78 3.49
C PRO A 306 -15.75 -12.87 2.04
N GLY A 307 -16.05 -11.73 1.41
CA GLY A 307 -16.37 -11.58 -0.01
C GLY A 307 -17.77 -12.06 -0.46
N GLY A 308 -18.35 -11.35 -1.45
CA GLY A 308 -19.03 -11.92 -2.61
C GLY A 308 -20.51 -12.32 -2.54
N ASP A 309 -20.93 -13.13 -1.57
CA ASP A 309 -22.31 -13.60 -1.44
C ASP A 309 -22.71 -13.60 0.05
N GLU A 310 -23.92 -13.13 0.37
CA GLU A 310 -24.46 -13.08 1.75
C GLU A 310 -24.45 -14.45 2.47
N ASP A 311 -24.30 -15.54 1.71
CA ASP A 311 -24.24 -16.92 2.20
C ASP A 311 -22.82 -17.51 2.35
N GLU A 312 -21.76 -16.85 1.85
CA GLU A 312 -20.36 -17.31 2.01
C GLU A 312 -19.78 -16.87 3.36
N GLN A 313 -20.11 -17.63 4.41
CA GLN A 313 -19.41 -17.47 5.69
C GLN A 313 -17.97 -17.94 5.57
N LEU A 314 -17.03 -17.00 5.72
CA LEU A 314 -15.64 -17.33 5.94
C LEU A 314 -15.48 -17.99 7.32
N VAL A 315 -15.53 -19.32 7.38
CA VAL A 315 -15.19 -20.07 8.60
C VAL A 315 -13.68 -20.24 8.67
N TYR A 316 -12.98 -19.22 9.15
CA TYR A 316 -11.56 -19.34 9.50
C TYR A 316 -11.41 -19.45 11.01
N ASN A 317 -10.97 -20.60 11.51
CA ASN A 317 -10.61 -20.77 12.93
C ASN A 317 -11.70 -20.34 13.94
N ARG A 318 -12.96 -20.76 13.72
CA ARG A 318 -14.16 -20.37 14.51
C ARG A 318 -14.58 -18.90 14.38
N VAL A 319 -14.08 -18.20 13.37
CA VAL A 319 -14.56 -16.86 13.01
C VAL A 319 -15.73 -17.01 12.03
N ARG A 320 -16.86 -16.33 12.27
CA ARG A 320 -18.00 -16.19 11.35
C ARG A 320 -18.32 -14.71 11.28
N LEU A 321 -18.30 -14.14 10.09
CA LEU A 321 -18.47 -12.70 9.86
C LEU A 321 -19.58 -12.47 8.85
N ASP A 322 -20.38 -11.44 9.10
CA ASP A 322 -21.23 -10.79 8.11
C ASP A 322 -20.66 -9.42 7.67
N ALA A 323 -19.50 -9.04 8.23
CA ALA A 323 -18.77 -7.82 7.92
C ALA A 323 -18.04 -7.92 6.58
N GLU A 324 -17.96 -6.79 5.85
CA GLU A 324 -17.13 -6.68 4.63
C GLU A 324 -15.65 -7.01 4.92
N MET A 325 -15.19 -6.68 6.14
CA MET A 325 -13.85 -7.00 6.60
C MET A 325 -13.78 -7.13 8.13
N ALA A 326 -12.88 -7.99 8.61
CA ALA A 326 -12.44 -7.99 9.99
C ALA A 326 -10.91 -7.99 10.13
N TRP A 327 -10.44 -7.38 11.21
CA TRP A 327 -9.08 -7.51 11.72
C TRP A 327 -9.10 -8.09 13.13
N LEU A 328 -8.20 -9.03 13.41
CA LEU A 328 -8.06 -9.66 14.72
C LEU A 328 -6.58 -9.64 15.13
N ARG A 329 -6.27 -9.21 16.35
CA ARG A 329 -4.96 -9.40 16.96
C ARG A 329 -5.00 -10.51 17.99
N LEU A 330 -4.14 -11.51 17.81
CA LEU A 330 -3.96 -12.64 18.71
C LEU A 330 -2.68 -12.44 19.53
N ASP A 331 -2.71 -12.84 20.80
CA ASP A 331 -1.51 -12.93 21.64
C ASP A 331 -0.65 -14.16 21.31
N ALA A 332 0.48 -14.31 22.01
CA ALA A 332 1.40 -15.44 21.83
C ALA A 332 0.77 -16.81 22.14
N ASP A 333 -0.30 -16.84 22.95
CA ASP A 333 -1.09 -18.05 23.26
C ASP A 333 -2.24 -18.26 22.25
N ARG A 334 -2.28 -17.47 21.16
CA ARG A 334 -3.32 -17.47 20.13
C ARG A 334 -4.71 -17.09 20.64
N ARG A 335 -4.81 -16.38 21.77
CA ARG A 335 -6.07 -15.78 22.24
C ARG A 335 -6.30 -14.46 21.53
N ILE A 336 -7.53 -14.21 21.08
CA ILE A 336 -7.89 -12.93 20.47
C ILE A 336 -7.89 -11.85 21.57
N ARG A 337 -7.20 -10.75 21.31
CA ARG A 337 -7.06 -9.60 22.21
C ARG A 337 -7.65 -8.33 21.64
N LYS A 338 -7.58 -8.12 20.33
CA LYS A 338 -8.24 -6.98 19.70
C LYS A 338 -9.01 -7.42 18.48
N VAL A 339 -10.11 -6.74 18.20
CA VAL A 339 -10.93 -6.95 17.02
C VAL A 339 -11.32 -5.62 16.41
N ALA A 340 -11.38 -5.59 15.09
CA ALA A 340 -12.04 -4.52 14.35
C ALA A 340 -12.94 -5.12 13.26
N PHE A 341 -14.11 -4.53 13.06
CA PHE A 341 -15.05 -4.88 11.99
C PHE A 341 -15.37 -3.65 11.18
N ILE A 342 -15.52 -3.83 9.87
CA ILE A 342 -15.97 -2.80 8.94
C ILE A 342 -17.23 -3.30 8.26
N ARG A 343 -18.29 -2.49 8.31
CA ARG A 343 -19.57 -2.71 7.61
C ARG A 343 -20.14 -4.11 7.83
N GLY A 344 -20.61 -4.37 9.05
CA GLY A 344 -21.22 -5.64 9.42
C GLY A 344 -22.24 -5.52 10.55
N THR A 345 -23.07 -6.54 10.70
CA THR A 345 -24.02 -6.70 11.82
C THR A 345 -23.49 -7.56 12.95
N GLY A 346 -22.30 -8.13 12.81
CA GLY A 346 -21.62 -8.81 13.89
C GLY A 346 -20.58 -9.81 13.43
N GLY A 347 -20.11 -10.57 14.41
CA GLY A 347 -19.19 -11.64 14.18
C GLY A 347 -19.07 -12.52 15.40
N LYS A 348 -18.90 -13.82 15.17
CA LYS A 348 -18.43 -14.73 16.20
C LYS A 348 -16.94 -14.92 16.01
N VAL A 349 -16.16 -14.70 17.06
CA VAL A 349 -14.70 -14.88 17.05
C VAL A 349 -14.33 -15.77 18.25
N GLY A 350 -14.14 -17.07 17.98
CA GLY A 350 -13.91 -18.05 19.05
C GLY A 350 -15.18 -18.25 19.89
N ASP A 351 -15.07 -18.00 21.19
CA ASP A 351 -16.19 -18.08 22.14
C ASP A 351 -16.87 -16.73 22.37
N HIS A 352 -16.34 -15.64 21.79
CA HIS A 352 -16.93 -14.31 21.83
C HIS A 352 -17.87 -14.12 20.65
N GLU A 353 -19.06 -13.60 20.93
CA GLU A 353 -20.04 -13.22 19.91
C GLU A 353 -20.32 -11.74 20.08
N ILE A 354 -20.12 -11.00 18.99
CA ILE A 354 -20.38 -9.57 18.91
C ILE A 354 -21.53 -9.43 17.91
N SER A 355 -22.61 -8.79 18.33
CA SER A 355 -23.75 -8.52 17.48
C SER A 355 -24.17 -7.06 17.62
N PHE A 356 -24.52 -6.47 16.49
CA PHE A 356 -25.03 -5.12 16.37
C PHE A 356 -26.48 -5.20 15.88
N GLU A 357 -27.37 -4.43 16.48
CA GLU A 357 -28.78 -4.39 16.06
C GLU A 357 -28.94 -3.83 14.64
N THR A 358 -27.99 -3.02 14.19
CA THR A 358 -27.90 -2.45 12.85
C THR A 358 -26.47 -2.56 12.32
N PRO A 359 -26.24 -2.58 10.99
CA PRO A 359 -24.89 -2.58 10.45
C PRO A 359 -24.07 -1.41 11.01
N THR A 360 -22.90 -1.70 11.56
CA THR A 360 -21.94 -0.68 11.99
C THR A 360 -20.95 -0.41 10.87
N ASP A 361 -20.66 0.87 10.59
CA ASP A 361 -19.64 1.25 9.61
C ASP A 361 -18.25 0.81 10.07
N PHE A 362 -17.97 0.98 11.36
CA PHE A 362 -16.71 0.59 12.00
C PHE A 362 -16.94 0.27 13.47
N PHE A 363 -16.23 -0.74 13.96
CA PHE A 363 -16.13 -1.07 15.38
C PHE A 363 -14.73 -1.57 15.68
N GLU A 364 -14.16 -1.15 16.82
CA GLU A 364 -12.94 -1.71 17.38
C GLU A 364 -13.15 -1.98 18.87
N ALA A 365 -12.61 -3.09 19.36
CA ALA A 365 -12.60 -3.40 20.78
C ALA A 365 -11.34 -4.14 21.21
N ASP A 366 -10.89 -3.84 22.44
CA ASP A 366 -9.99 -4.68 23.20
C ASP A 366 -10.80 -5.70 24.01
N LEU A 367 -10.37 -6.96 23.97
CA LEU A 367 -10.97 -8.11 24.64
C LEU A 367 -10.16 -8.53 25.88
N ALA A 368 -9.26 -7.66 26.36
CA ALA A 368 -8.54 -7.86 27.62
C ALA A 368 -9.51 -7.80 28.82
N GLU A 369 -9.84 -9.02 29.29
CA GLU A 369 -10.69 -9.42 30.43
C GLU A 369 -12.22 -9.45 30.18
#